data_AF-A0A8J4AZY4-F1
#
_entry.id   AF-A0A8J4AZY4-F1
#
_cell.length_a   1.000
_cell.length_b   1.000
_cell.length_c   1.000
_cell.angle_alpha   90.00
_cell.angle_beta   90.00
_cell.angle_gamma   90.00
#
_symmetry.space_group_name_H-M   'P 1'
#
loop_
_entity.id
_entity.type
_entity.pdbx_description
1 polymer ?
#
loop_
_entity_poly.entity_id
_entity_poly.type
_entity_poly.pdbx_seq_one_letter_code
_entity_poly.pdbx_strand_id
1 'polypeptide(L)'
;MAPSHAVWLFLILSSYITFGTAQIICNTHTWDSRVLHEYCTVAGGAAYGSPACSIYRLCDKSSAASPFLGAGLCSLDRLFVTLCADRPELPECTTSQLHPTSTPGQARCVRVTGLELWSTEAVRSALVALCSRDSGSSVTAVCKVCNADKCDTPDPLLAYTALCTENPTATDCKAWAAFCAKETPAMAAALCLSPDAAVLAGTGRAHIALRSAAGVQVSPPPPADPCIQEARQESCKAYTYPKSSALADIDRLCGSMPDMPGCAIARACESGQHRVADKYCLPFVLLATLCHDMPGMRGCENYKALCKQGSVVQQCIVEGPVPHAPTWSQARKAVFGACDDHPMGGCANCTSNNCPDPLASLADICHEMPEMAACNGFWAFCEAAGPQDVAEWCGEDDSKYLPSMLMYFHQRTQELLLWKEWRPRTQGQYLASVLIIILMGVVATGLKTAKGALVLQWNHQRALKSEELRVVSVWMPRNDQITEIVAKSALTGVSLTLDYFNMLIAMTFNVGFFCAVIAGYIAGTLLFGHVLENYAAILHQRRRDVAAHLKRRRLGEAGVISGGSGSAVSLLANGNGVNGGAAALGVQMIEQEEEDAEEKLLMVVEGEGDCNCVHSA
;
A
#
# COMPACT_ATOMS: atom_id res chain seq x y z
N MET A 1 -2.20 30.82 36.18
CA MET A 1 -3.26 30.63 35.17
C MET A 1 -2.79 29.56 34.18
N ALA A 2 -3.05 28.28 34.47
CA ALA A 2 -2.68 27.14 33.63
C ALA A 2 -3.44 25.80 33.89
N PRO A 3 -4.48 25.67 34.76
CA PRO A 3 -5.18 24.39 34.91
C PRO A 3 -6.51 24.26 34.14
N SER A 4 -6.99 25.29 33.42
CA SER A 4 -8.34 25.30 32.83
C SER A 4 -8.48 24.55 31.50
N HIS A 5 -7.39 24.25 30.79
CA HIS A 5 -7.46 23.59 29.47
C HIS A 5 -7.57 22.06 29.54
N ALA A 6 -7.07 21.43 30.60
CA ALA A 6 -7.12 19.97 30.75
C ALA A 6 -8.55 19.46 31.05
N VAL A 7 -9.36 20.24 31.77
CA VAL A 7 -10.74 19.87 32.14
C VAL A 7 -11.68 19.94 30.93
N TRP A 8 -11.47 20.89 30.02
CA TRP A 8 -12.25 21.00 28.78
C TRP A 8 -11.97 19.84 27.81
N LEU A 9 -10.73 19.38 27.72
CA LEU A 9 -10.37 18.21 26.91
C LEU A 9 -11.02 16.92 27.43
N PHE A 10 -11.06 16.73 28.75
CA PHE A 10 -11.72 15.56 29.36
C PHE A 10 -13.24 15.56 29.16
N LEU A 11 -13.90 16.72 29.18
CA LEU A 11 -15.35 16.82 28.93
C LEU A 11 -15.73 16.63 27.46
N ILE A 12 -14.86 17.03 26.52
CA ILE A 12 -15.06 16.78 25.08
C ILE A 12 -14.80 15.31 24.73
N LEU A 13 -13.80 14.67 25.35
CA LEU A 13 -13.56 13.23 25.20
C LEU A 13 -14.69 12.40 25.82
N SER A 14 -15.25 12.81 26.95
CA SER A 14 -16.37 12.12 27.60
C SER A 14 -17.68 12.20 26.81
N SER A 15 -17.92 13.29 26.06
CA SER A 15 -19.13 13.42 25.23
C SER A 15 -19.02 12.67 23.90
N TYR A 16 -17.80 12.50 23.38
CA TYR A 16 -17.55 11.64 22.21
C TYR A 16 -17.78 10.15 22.50
N ILE A 17 -17.50 9.70 23.73
CA ILE A 17 -17.68 8.30 24.14
C ILE A 17 -19.17 7.94 24.31
N THR A 18 -20.03 8.88 24.71
CA THR A 18 -21.47 8.60 24.93
C THR A 18 -22.33 8.71 23.67
N PHE A 19 -21.93 9.49 22.66
CA PHE A 19 -22.60 9.49 21.35
C PHE A 19 -22.21 8.30 20.47
N GLY A 20 -21.04 7.68 20.69
CA GLY A 20 -20.60 6.48 19.97
C GLY A 20 -21.38 5.21 20.30
N THR A 21 -21.95 5.08 21.51
CA THR A 21 -22.52 3.80 21.97
C THR A 21 -23.93 3.50 21.46
N ALA A 22 -24.70 4.49 20.98
CA ALA A 22 -26.04 4.25 20.47
C ALA A 22 -26.06 3.65 19.05
N GLN A 23 -24.99 3.85 18.27
CA GLN A 23 -24.87 3.34 16.90
C GLN A 23 -24.14 1.99 16.82
N ILE A 24 -23.51 1.57 17.93
CA ILE A 24 -22.71 0.34 18.00
C ILE A 24 -23.57 -0.92 18.25
N ILE A 25 -24.75 -0.81 18.87
CA ILE A 25 -25.52 -1.99 19.30
C ILE A 25 -26.16 -2.78 18.13
N CYS A 26 -26.32 -2.20 16.94
CA CYS A 26 -26.74 -2.96 15.74
C CYS A 26 -25.57 -3.44 14.86
N ASN A 27 -24.31 -3.14 15.22
CA ASN A 27 -23.11 -3.42 14.42
C ASN A 27 -22.09 -4.38 15.08
N THR A 28 -22.40 -4.96 16.25
CA THR A 28 -21.44 -5.83 16.96
C THR A 28 -21.43 -7.28 16.50
N HIS A 29 -22.35 -7.71 15.64
CA HIS A 29 -22.32 -9.05 15.08
C HIS A 29 -21.70 -9.00 13.68
N THR A 30 -20.43 -9.37 13.58
CA THR A 30 -19.80 -9.64 12.29
C THR A 30 -20.27 -11.00 11.83
N TRP A 31 -21.06 -11.06 10.75
CA TRP A 31 -21.43 -12.34 10.14
C TRP A 31 -20.22 -12.92 9.42
N ASP A 32 -19.97 -14.22 9.62
CA ASP A 32 -18.91 -14.92 8.90
C ASP A 32 -19.34 -15.13 7.45
N SER A 33 -18.60 -14.52 6.52
CA SER A 33 -18.84 -14.65 5.09
C SER A 33 -18.68 -16.09 4.60
N ARG A 34 -17.89 -16.93 5.29
CA ARG A 34 -17.72 -18.35 4.96
C ARG A 34 -18.98 -19.15 5.22
N VAL A 35 -19.68 -18.87 6.31
CA VAL A 35 -20.92 -19.58 6.66
C VAL A 35 -22.01 -19.26 5.63
N LEU A 36 -22.12 -17.98 5.24
CA LEU A 36 -23.04 -17.59 4.16
C LEU A 36 -22.65 -18.24 2.83
N HIS A 37 -21.35 -18.32 2.51
CA HIS A 37 -20.85 -19.02 1.33
C HIS A 37 -21.27 -20.49 1.31
N GLU A 38 -21.09 -21.21 2.43
CA GLU A 38 -21.44 -22.62 2.57
C GLU A 38 -22.95 -22.84 2.39
N TYR A 39 -23.80 -21.97 2.97
CA TYR A 39 -25.25 -22.06 2.79
C TYR A 39 -25.71 -21.79 1.36
N CYS A 40 -25.04 -20.87 0.68
CA CYS A 40 -25.51 -20.37 -0.61
C CYS A 40 -24.86 -21.04 -1.82
N THR A 41 -23.77 -21.80 -1.65
CA THR A 41 -23.10 -22.48 -2.77
C THR A 41 -23.36 -23.98 -2.84
N VAL A 42 -23.81 -24.63 -1.76
CA VAL A 42 -24.12 -26.06 -1.74
C VAL A 42 -25.48 -26.31 -2.42
N ALA A 43 -25.44 -26.81 -3.66
CA ALA A 43 -26.63 -27.17 -4.42
C ALA A 43 -27.47 -28.24 -3.69
N GLY A 44 -28.79 -28.04 -3.64
CA GLY A 44 -29.73 -28.92 -2.92
C GLY A 44 -29.84 -28.65 -1.41
N GLY A 45 -29.04 -27.73 -0.88
CA GLY A 45 -29.21 -27.23 0.48
C GLY A 45 -30.55 -26.54 0.65
N ALA A 46 -31.16 -26.69 1.83
CA ALA A 46 -32.40 -26.03 2.22
C ALA A 46 -32.35 -24.49 1.99
N ALA A 47 -31.20 -23.88 2.24
CA ALA A 47 -30.96 -22.44 2.09
C ALA A 47 -30.71 -21.98 0.64
N TYR A 48 -30.39 -22.90 -0.28
CA TYR A 48 -29.95 -22.58 -1.65
C TYR A 48 -30.98 -21.78 -2.44
N GLY A 49 -32.27 -22.10 -2.25
CA GLY A 49 -33.39 -21.43 -2.92
C GLY A 49 -33.79 -20.09 -2.29
N SER A 50 -33.13 -19.66 -1.21
CA SER A 50 -33.47 -18.40 -0.54
C SER A 50 -33.11 -17.18 -1.41
N PRO A 51 -33.93 -16.11 -1.42
CA PRO A 51 -33.59 -14.86 -2.10
C PRO A 51 -32.22 -14.31 -1.69
N ALA A 52 -31.87 -14.46 -0.42
CA ALA A 52 -30.56 -14.08 0.11
C ALA A 52 -29.43 -14.85 -0.58
N CYS A 53 -29.57 -16.16 -0.77
CA CYS A 53 -28.54 -16.96 -1.44
C CYS A 53 -28.46 -16.72 -2.95
N SER A 54 -29.56 -16.38 -3.60
CA SER A 54 -29.53 -15.93 -5.00
C SER A 54 -28.75 -14.63 -5.15
N ILE A 55 -29.01 -13.65 -4.29
CA ILE A 55 -28.30 -12.37 -4.31
C ILE A 55 -26.83 -12.56 -3.89
N TYR A 56 -26.56 -13.37 -2.87
CA TYR A 56 -25.19 -13.72 -2.47
C TYR A 56 -24.41 -14.30 -3.65
N ARG A 57 -24.97 -15.26 -4.40
CA ARG A 57 -24.31 -15.84 -5.58
C ARG A 57 -24.07 -14.82 -6.69
N LEU A 58 -24.96 -13.84 -6.85
CA LEU A 58 -24.74 -12.72 -7.78
C LEU A 58 -23.58 -11.82 -7.30
N CYS A 59 -23.47 -11.59 -6.00
CA CYS A 59 -22.39 -10.81 -5.39
C CYS A 59 -21.04 -11.56 -5.40
N ASP A 60 -21.03 -12.86 -5.10
CA ASP A 60 -19.83 -13.69 -4.95
C ASP A 60 -19.15 -13.98 -6.29
N LYS A 61 -19.94 -14.24 -7.35
CA LYS A 61 -19.42 -14.38 -8.71
C LYS A 61 -18.85 -13.08 -9.30
N SER A 62 -19.12 -11.93 -8.67
CA SER A 62 -18.65 -10.61 -9.10
C SER A 62 -17.33 -10.19 -8.44
N SER A 63 -16.47 -11.17 -8.12
CA SER A 63 -15.25 -11.13 -7.26
C SER A 63 -14.20 -10.01 -7.45
N ALA A 64 -14.47 -8.98 -8.25
CA ALA A 64 -13.90 -7.66 -8.07
C ALA A 64 -15.05 -6.65 -8.03
N ALA A 65 -15.54 -6.30 -6.82
CA ALA A 65 -16.51 -5.24 -6.52
C ALA A 65 -17.14 -4.58 -7.75
N SER A 66 -18.00 -5.31 -8.45
CA SER A 66 -18.61 -4.75 -9.65
C SER A 66 -19.53 -3.62 -9.19
N PRO A 67 -19.35 -2.37 -9.67
CA PRO A 67 -20.09 -1.21 -9.16
C PRO A 67 -21.62 -1.32 -9.37
N PHE A 68 -22.09 -2.36 -10.06
CA PHE A 68 -23.47 -2.50 -10.51
C PHE A 68 -24.46 -2.95 -9.44
N LEU A 69 -24.10 -3.87 -8.53
CA LEU A 69 -25.06 -4.34 -7.51
C LEU A 69 -25.12 -3.41 -6.27
N GLY A 70 -24.15 -2.49 -6.13
CA GLY A 70 -24.04 -1.56 -5.02
C GLY A 70 -23.69 -2.25 -3.69
N ALA A 71 -22.83 -1.61 -2.89
CA ALA A 71 -22.42 -2.15 -1.58
C ALA A 71 -23.61 -2.44 -0.63
N GLY A 72 -24.75 -1.79 -0.86
CA GLY A 72 -25.97 -1.99 -0.08
C GLY A 72 -26.68 -3.32 -0.34
N LEU A 73 -26.62 -3.90 -1.54
CA LEU A 73 -27.26 -5.19 -1.85
C LEU A 73 -26.39 -6.36 -1.40
N CYS A 74 -25.08 -6.25 -1.62
CA CYS A 74 -24.11 -7.27 -1.23
C CYS A 74 -23.65 -7.14 0.24
N SER A 75 -24.36 -6.34 1.04
CA SER A 75 -24.13 -6.25 2.48
C SER A 75 -24.45 -7.59 3.12
N LEU A 76 -23.44 -8.23 3.71
CA LEU A 76 -23.57 -9.51 4.40
C LEU A 76 -24.66 -9.44 5.48
N ASP A 77 -24.78 -8.32 6.20
CA ASP A 77 -25.82 -8.13 7.21
C ASP A 77 -27.23 -8.24 6.64
N ARG A 78 -27.50 -7.60 5.49
CA ARG A 78 -28.81 -7.64 4.83
C ARG A 78 -29.12 -9.05 4.33
N LEU A 79 -28.13 -9.70 3.71
CA LEU A 79 -28.27 -11.06 3.20
C LEU A 79 -28.54 -12.04 4.33
N PHE A 80 -27.85 -11.91 5.46
CA PHE A 80 -28.05 -12.80 6.61
C PHE A 80 -29.41 -12.58 7.28
N VAL A 81 -29.85 -11.33 7.43
CA VAL A 81 -31.20 -11.02 7.96
C VAL A 81 -32.28 -11.59 7.06
N THR A 82 -32.16 -11.47 5.73
CA THR A 82 -33.11 -12.08 4.81
C THR A 82 -33.04 -13.61 4.84
N LEU A 83 -31.84 -14.20 4.95
CA LEU A 83 -31.68 -15.65 5.10
C LEU A 83 -32.34 -16.16 6.38
N CYS A 84 -32.16 -15.49 7.51
CA CYS A 84 -32.78 -15.87 8.78
C CYS A 84 -34.29 -15.63 8.84
N ALA A 85 -34.81 -14.66 8.09
CA ALA A 85 -36.24 -14.46 7.94
C ALA A 85 -36.88 -15.63 7.16
N ASP A 86 -36.16 -16.17 6.18
CA ASP A 86 -36.63 -17.28 5.35
C ASP A 86 -36.39 -18.67 5.99
N ARG A 87 -35.28 -18.81 6.72
CA ARG A 87 -34.80 -20.05 7.34
C ARG A 87 -34.48 -19.85 8.83
N PRO A 88 -35.48 -19.62 9.69
CA PRO A 88 -35.26 -19.39 11.12
C PRO A 88 -34.64 -20.59 11.85
N GLU A 89 -34.71 -21.78 11.27
CA GLU A 89 -34.16 -23.03 11.83
C GLU A 89 -32.63 -23.14 11.73
N LEU A 90 -31.95 -22.25 11.00
CA LEU A 90 -30.49 -22.30 10.90
C LEU A 90 -29.83 -22.01 12.27
N PRO A 91 -28.75 -22.72 12.66
CA PRO A 91 -28.07 -22.54 13.95
C PRO A 91 -27.66 -21.09 14.25
N GLU A 92 -27.23 -20.36 13.23
CA GLU A 92 -26.79 -18.96 13.31
C GLU A 92 -27.98 -18.01 13.54
N CYS A 93 -29.15 -18.37 13.00
CA CYS A 93 -30.40 -17.64 13.18
C CYS A 93 -31.03 -17.89 14.55
N THR A 94 -30.93 -19.11 15.07
CA THR A 94 -31.41 -19.46 16.41
C THR A 94 -30.57 -18.80 17.51
N THR A 95 -29.24 -18.74 17.33
CA THR A 95 -28.33 -18.06 18.28
C THR A 95 -28.61 -16.56 18.37
N SER A 96 -29.01 -15.93 17.27
CA SER A 96 -29.39 -14.51 17.23
C SER A 96 -30.83 -14.25 17.71
N GLN A 97 -31.72 -15.24 17.67
CA GLN A 97 -33.06 -15.16 18.29
C GLN A 97 -33.07 -15.38 19.81
N LEU A 98 -32.01 -15.96 20.40
CA LEU A 98 -31.93 -16.34 21.81
C LEU A 98 -31.68 -15.19 22.81
N HIS A 99 -31.68 -13.92 22.38
CA HIS A 99 -31.81 -12.76 23.26
C HIS A 99 -33.12 -11.95 23.04
N PRO A 100 -34.32 -12.52 23.29
CA PRO A 100 -35.56 -11.79 23.30
C PRO A 100 -35.88 -11.33 24.74
N THR A 101 -35.01 -10.51 25.34
CA THR A 101 -35.46 -9.56 26.38
C THR A 101 -35.44 -8.17 25.76
N SER A 102 -36.22 -8.02 24.68
CA SER A 102 -36.27 -6.83 23.87
C SER A 102 -37.10 -5.75 24.55
N THR A 103 -36.48 -4.60 24.80
CA THR A 103 -37.19 -3.33 24.83
C THR A 103 -37.67 -2.98 23.41
N PRO A 104 -38.78 -2.22 23.24
CA PRO A 104 -39.39 -1.92 21.94
C PRO A 104 -38.49 -1.22 20.89
N GLY A 105 -37.25 -0.84 21.24
CA GLY A 105 -36.28 -0.24 20.32
C GLY A 105 -35.62 -1.21 19.33
N GLN A 106 -35.38 -2.48 19.70
CA GLN A 106 -34.65 -3.43 18.85
C GLN A 106 -35.48 -3.99 17.68
N ALA A 107 -36.81 -4.05 17.81
CA ALA A 107 -37.70 -4.45 16.72
C ALA A 107 -37.64 -3.51 15.50
N ARG A 108 -37.10 -2.29 15.66
CA ARG A 108 -36.86 -1.35 14.55
C ARG A 108 -35.57 -1.63 13.77
N CYS A 109 -34.54 -2.26 14.34
CA CYS A 109 -33.29 -2.53 13.58
C CYS A 109 -33.49 -3.61 12.51
N VAL A 110 -34.25 -4.68 12.79
CA VAL A 110 -34.49 -5.78 11.83
C VAL A 110 -35.40 -5.38 10.68
N ARG A 111 -36.33 -4.43 10.91
CA ARG A 111 -37.32 -4.02 9.90
C ARG A 111 -36.79 -3.03 8.85
N VAL A 112 -35.64 -2.41 9.11
CA VAL A 112 -35.10 -1.34 8.26
C VAL A 112 -34.02 -1.85 7.29
N THR A 113 -33.51 -3.07 7.48
CA THR A 113 -32.38 -3.60 6.70
C THR A 113 -32.69 -4.80 5.80
N GLY A 114 -33.80 -5.52 6.00
CA GLY A 114 -34.16 -6.67 5.14
C GLY A 114 -34.73 -6.29 3.77
N LEU A 115 -34.54 -7.17 2.78
CA LEU A 115 -35.20 -7.07 1.47
C LEU A 115 -36.73 -7.23 1.62
N GLU A 116 -37.53 -6.48 0.85
CA GLU A 116 -39.01 -6.64 0.83
C GLU A 116 -39.49 -7.97 0.24
N LEU A 117 -38.57 -8.78 -0.30
CA LEU A 117 -38.81 -10.16 -0.72
C LEU A 117 -38.22 -11.09 0.35
N TRP A 118 -38.89 -11.12 1.50
CA TRP A 118 -38.46 -11.74 2.76
C TRP A 118 -38.51 -13.28 2.77
N SER A 119 -39.27 -13.90 1.88
CA SER A 119 -39.51 -15.35 1.95
C SER A 119 -39.55 -15.99 0.57
N THR A 120 -38.82 -17.10 0.46
CA THR A 120 -38.87 -18.06 -0.64
C THR A 120 -40.29 -18.49 -0.94
N GLU A 121 -41.12 -18.66 0.09
CA GLU A 121 -42.52 -19.09 -0.08
C GLU A 121 -43.36 -18.00 -0.73
N ALA A 122 -43.14 -16.73 -0.36
CA ALA A 122 -43.81 -15.60 -1.00
C ALA A 122 -43.40 -15.47 -2.48
N VAL A 123 -42.11 -15.65 -2.79
CA VAL A 123 -41.61 -15.63 -4.17
C VAL A 123 -42.18 -16.81 -4.97
N ARG A 124 -42.19 -18.02 -4.39
CA ARG A 124 -42.77 -19.21 -5.04
C ARG A 124 -44.27 -19.08 -5.26
N SER A 125 -45.02 -18.57 -4.29
CA SER A 125 -46.45 -18.33 -4.44
C SER A 125 -46.75 -17.33 -5.55
N ALA A 126 -45.98 -16.23 -5.64
CA ALA A 126 -46.11 -15.27 -6.72
C ALA A 126 -45.76 -15.90 -8.09
N LEU A 127 -44.74 -16.75 -8.13
CA LEU A 127 -44.32 -17.48 -9.32
C LEU A 127 -45.40 -18.47 -9.81
N VAL A 128 -46.01 -19.24 -8.90
CA VAL A 128 -47.12 -20.16 -9.19
C VAL A 128 -48.34 -19.39 -9.71
N ALA A 129 -48.66 -18.24 -9.10
CA ALA A 129 -49.77 -17.39 -9.53
C ALA A 129 -49.58 -16.85 -10.96
N LEU A 130 -48.36 -16.39 -11.27
CA LEU A 130 -47.99 -15.95 -12.63
C LEU A 130 -48.13 -17.09 -13.64
N CYS A 131 -47.58 -18.26 -13.34
CA CYS A 131 -47.60 -19.39 -14.26
C CYS A 131 -48.98 -20.02 -14.44
N SER A 132 -49.88 -19.88 -13.46
CA SER A 132 -51.25 -20.43 -13.54
C SER A 132 -52.20 -19.59 -14.41
N ARG A 133 -51.93 -18.29 -14.59
CA ARG A 133 -52.76 -17.41 -15.41
C ARG A 133 -52.39 -17.44 -16.89
N ASP A 134 -51.14 -17.74 -17.20
CA ASP A 134 -50.62 -17.68 -18.56
C ASP A 134 -50.69 -19.05 -19.26
N SER A 135 -51.88 -19.67 -19.29
CA SER A 135 -52.11 -20.94 -19.99
C SER A 135 -52.18 -20.78 -21.52
N GLY A 136 -51.90 -19.59 -22.05
CA GLY A 136 -51.82 -19.27 -23.48
C GLY A 136 -50.49 -19.70 -24.09
N SER A 137 -50.42 -19.82 -25.42
CA SER A 137 -49.35 -20.47 -26.19
C SER A 137 -47.94 -19.87 -26.11
N SER A 138 -47.65 -18.92 -25.21
CA SER A 138 -46.32 -18.37 -24.96
C SER A 138 -45.85 -18.60 -23.52
N VAL A 139 -46.15 -19.76 -22.95
CA VAL A 139 -45.58 -20.18 -21.65
C VAL A 139 -44.06 -20.09 -21.73
N THR A 140 -43.49 -19.09 -21.06
CA THR A 140 -42.04 -18.88 -20.99
C THR A 140 -41.38 -20.15 -20.42
N ALA A 141 -40.13 -20.41 -20.80
CA ALA A 141 -39.43 -21.63 -20.39
C ALA A 141 -39.43 -21.86 -18.86
N VAL A 142 -39.52 -20.78 -18.08
CA VAL A 142 -39.59 -20.77 -16.62
C VAL A 142 -40.86 -21.47 -16.09
N CYS A 143 -42.03 -21.21 -16.68
CA CYS A 143 -43.29 -21.78 -16.20
C CYS A 143 -43.44 -23.28 -16.52
N LYS A 144 -42.58 -23.86 -17.36
CA LYS A 144 -42.54 -25.32 -17.59
C LYS A 144 -42.05 -26.10 -16.37
N VAL A 145 -41.31 -25.46 -15.47
CA VAL A 145 -40.79 -26.05 -14.22
C VAL A 145 -41.77 -25.82 -13.05
N CYS A 146 -42.90 -25.16 -13.32
CA CYS A 146 -43.97 -24.92 -12.36
C CYS A 146 -45.16 -25.82 -12.66
N ASN A 147 -45.72 -26.45 -11.62
CA ASN A 147 -47.06 -27.04 -11.66
C ASN A 147 -48.06 -26.10 -10.98
N ALA A 148 -49.33 -26.48 -10.94
CA ALA A 148 -50.42 -25.66 -10.37
C ALA A 148 -50.21 -25.28 -8.88
N ASP A 149 -49.38 -26.03 -8.16
CA ASP A 149 -49.26 -25.90 -6.70
C ASP A 149 -47.82 -25.59 -6.24
N LYS A 150 -46.80 -25.80 -7.08
CA LYS A 150 -45.37 -25.72 -6.75
C LYS A 150 -44.52 -25.37 -7.97
N CYS A 151 -43.58 -24.45 -7.78
CA CYS A 151 -42.49 -24.18 -8.70
C CYS A 151 -41.17 -24.71 -8.13
N ASP A 152 -40.64 -25.78 -8.73
CA ASP A 152 -39.40 -26.41 -8.28
C ASP A 152 -38.20 -25.90 -9.09
N THR A 153 -38.10 -24.57 -9.16
CA THR A 153 -36.94 -23.90 -9.75
C THR A 153 -35.81 -23.87 -8.71
N PRO A 154 -34.56 -24.17 -9.12
CA PRO A 154 -33.40 -24.08 -8.24
C PRO A 154 -33.14 -22.64 -7.75
N ASP A 155 -33.68 -21.63 -8.45
CA ASP A 155 -33.58 -20.23 -8.07
C ASP A 155 -34.92 -19.50 -8.30
N PRO A 156 -35.81 -19.50 -7.31
CA PRO A 156 -37.15 -18.91 -7.45
C PRO A 156 -37.09 -17.39 -7.60
N LEU A 157 -36.11 -16.71 -7.00
CA LEU A 157 -35.95 -15.27 -7.15
C LEU A 157 -35.60 -14.90 -8.60
N LEU A 158 -34.60 -15.57 -9.19
CA LEU A 158 -34.18 -15.29 -10.57
C LEU A 158 -35.28 -15.60 -11.58
N ALA A 159 -35.99 -16.71 -11.38
CA ALA A 159 -37.14 -17.10 -12.20
C ALA A 159 -38.25 -16.04 -12.15
N TYR A 160 -38.56 -15.55 -10.94
CA TYR A 160 -39.56 -14.50 -10.74
C TYR A 160 -39.13 -13.16 -11.35
N THR A 161 -37.86 -12.78 -11.18
CA THR A 161 -37.26 -11.60 -11.81
C THR A 161 -37.36 -11.68 -13.33
N ALA A 162 -37.01 -12.80 -13.94
CA ALA A 162 -37.06 -12.97 -15.39
C ALA A 162 -38.48 -12.83 -15.95
N LEU A 163 -39.49 -13.36 -15.27
CA LEU A 163 -40.90 -13.23 -15.67
C LEU A 163 -41.40 -11.78 -15.54
N CYS A 164 -41.07 -11.12 -14.44
CA CYS A 164 -41.53 -9.75 -14.19
C CYS A 164 -40.80 -8.69 -15.01
N THR A 165 -39.60 -8.97 -15.53
CA THR A 165 -38.93 -8.10 -16.51
C THR A 165 -39.48 -8.28 -17.92
N GLU A 166 -39.95 -9.48 -18.27
CA GLU A 166 -40.60 -9.76 -19.55
C GLU A 166 -42.03 -9.19 -19.62
N ASN A 167 -42.78 -9.24 -18.51
CA ASN A 167 -44.14 -8.70 -18.43
C ASN A 167 -44.37 -7.84 -17.17
N PRO A 168 -43.86 -6.60 -17.14
CA PRO A 168 -43.90 -5.75 -15.93
C PRO A 168 -45.32 -5.30 -15.54
N THR A 169 -46.31 -5.43 -16.44
CA THR A 169 -47.72 -5.07 -16.17
C THR A 169 -48.53 -6.22 -15.58
N ALA A 170 -47.96 -7.42 -15.46
CA ALA A 170 -48.62 -8.53 -14.80
C ALA A 170 -48.98 -8.16 -13.36
N THR A 171 -50.24 -8.32 -12.98
CA THR A 171 -50.74 -7.87 -11.66
C THR A 171 -50.03 -8.54 -10.48
N ASP A 172 -49.50 -9.74 -10.67
CA ASP A 172 -48.75 -10.49 -9.66
C ASP A 172 -47.29 -10.00 -9.52
N CYS A 173 -46.78 -9.19 -10.46
CA CYS A 173 -45.47 -8.53 -10.37
C CYS A 173 -45.48 -7.25 -9.52
N LYS A 174 -46.59 -6.92 -8.84
CA LYS A 174 -46.69 -5.72 -8.00
C LYS A 174 -45.67 -5.71 -6.85
N ALA A 175 -45.39 -6.85 -6.24
CA ALA A 175 -44.36 -6.97 -5.20
C ALA A 175 -42.95 -6.76 -5.77
N TRP A 176 -42.70 -7.24 -6.99
CA TRP A 176 -41.46 -6.99 -7.71
C TRP A 176 -41.28 -5.52 -8.04
N ALA A 177 -42.32 -4.88 -8.60
CA ALA A 177 -42.31 -3.45 -8.89
C ALA A 177 -42.12 -2.60 -7.63
N ALA A 178 -42.74 -2.98 -6.50
CA ALA A 178 -42.55 -2.30 -5.22
C ALA A 178 -41.11 -2.43 -4.69
N PHE A 179 -40.52 -3.62 -4.81
CA PHE A 179 -39.10 -3.85 -4.54
C PHE A 179 -38.22 -2.93 -5.40
N CYS A 180 -38.44 -2.93 -6.71
CA CYS A 180 -37.70 -2.11 -7.67
C CYS A 180 -37.85 -0.59 -7.44
N ALA A 181 -39.00 -0.14 -6.92
CA ALA A 181 -39.26 1.27 -6.66
C ALA A 181 -38.60 1.81 -5.37
N LYS A 182 -38.28 0.93 -4.41
CA LYS A 182 -37.68 1.31 -3.12
C LYS A 182 -36.17 1.21 -3.10
N GLU A 183 -35.59 0.37 -3.96
CA GLU A 183 -34.15 0.17 -4.00
C GLU A 183 -33.43 1.24 -4.83
N THR A 184 -32.12 1.35 -4.62
CA THR A 184 -31.31 2.39 -5.30
C THR A 184 -31.31 2.20 -6.82
N PRO A 185 -31.09 3.28 -7.62
CA PRO A 185 -31.06 3.18 -9.08
C PRO A 185 -30.08 2.13 -9.64
N ALA A 186 -28.96 1.90 -8.95
CA ALA A 186 -28.00 0.84 -9.31
C ALA A 186 -28.59 -0.56 -9.12
N MET A 187 -29.31 -0.78 -8.02
CA MET A 187 -29.98 -2.05 -7.73
C MET A 187 -31.13 -2.33 -8.71
N ALA A 188 -31.91 -1.29 -9.03
CA ALA A 188 -32.92 -1.37 -10.07
C ALA A 188 -32.29 -1.67 -11.44
N ALA A 189 -31.07 -1.18 -11.72
CA ALA A 189 -30.39 -1.43 -12.98
C ALA A 189 -29.97 -2.89 -13.21
N ALA A 190 -29.63 -3.62 -12.14
CA ALA A 190 -29.17 -5.00 -12.23
C ALA A 190 -30.31 -6.03 -12.24
N LEU A 191 -31.37 -5.79 -11.48
CA LEU A 191 -32.48 -6.74 -11.32
C LEU A 191 -33.75 -6.28 -12.04
N CYS A 192 -34.02 -4.97 -12.11
CA CYS A 192 -35.34 -4.45 -12.48
C CYS A 192 -35.43 -3.86 -13.90
N LEU A 193 -34.30 -3.67 -14.59
CA LEU A 193 -34.31 -3.22 -15.99
C LEU A 193 -34.57 -4.39 -16.92
N SER A 194 -35.35 -4.12 -17.98
CA SER A 194 -35.48 -5.04 -19.11
C SER A 194 -34.12 -5.23 -19.80
N PRO A 195 -33.91 -6.33 -20.54
CA PRO A 195 -32.64 -6.58 -21.24
C PRO A 195 -32.20 -5.39 -22.10
N ASP A 196 -33.13 -4.75 -22.81
CA ASP A 196 -32.85 -3.63 -23.70
C ASP A 196 -32.42 -2.38 -22.90
N ALA A 197 -33.05 -2.13 -21.75
CA ALA A 197 -32.69 -1.03 -20.88
C ALA A 197 -31.36 -1.29 -20.13
N ALA A 198 -31.07 -2.55 -19.79
CA ALA A 198 -29.80 -2.97 -19.18
C ALA A 198 -28.62 -2.83 -20.14
N VAL A 199 -28.80 -3.16 -21.43
CA VAL A 199 -27.77 -2.95 -22.46
C VAL A 199 -27.48 -1.46 -22.65
N LEU A 200 -28.51 -0.61 -22.68
CA LEU A 200 -28.35 0.85 -22.76
C LEU A 200 -27.70 1.46 -21.50
N ALA A 201 -27.89 0.83 -20.34
CA ALA A 201 -27.30 1.24 -19.07
C ALA A 201 -25.89 0.63 -18.80
N GLY A 202 -25.35 -0.17 -19.73
CA GLY A 202 -24.05 -0.84 -19.55
C GLY A 202 -24.06 -2.03 -18.59
N THR A 203 -25.23 -2.52 -18.15
CA THR A 203 -25.40 -3.65 -17.23
C THR A 203 -25.78 -4.97 -17.91
N GLY A 204 -25.76 -5.02 -19.26
CA GLY A 204 -26.27 -6.15 -20.06
C GLY A 204 -25.72 -7.55 -19.69
N ARG A 205 -24.51 -7.64 -19.12
CA ARG A 205 -23.91 -8.93 -18.73
C ARG A 205 -24.48 -9.52 -17.44
N ALA A 206 -24.88 -8.69 -16.48
CA ALA A 206 -25.62 -9.16 -15.30
C ALA A 206 -26.92 -9.85 -15.75
N HIS A 207 -27.59 -9.27 -16.74
CA HIS A 207 -28.83 -9.82 -17.29
C HIS A 207 -28.64 -11.15 -18.06
N ILE A 208 -27.50 -11.34 -18.75
CA ILE A 208 -27.14 -12.61 -19.42
C ILE A 208 -26.76 -13.68 -18.39
N ALA A 209 -25.99 -13.32 -17.36
CA ALA A 209 -25.65 -14.21 -16.25
C ALA A 209 -26.90 -14.65 -15.48
N LEU A 210 -27.85 -13.73 -15.25
CA LEU A 210 -29.16 -14.03 -14.66
C LEU A 210 -29.95 -15.04 -15.50
N ARG A 211 -30.01 -14.86 -16.83
CA ARG A 211 -30.73 -15.79 -17.73
C ARG A 211 -30.09 -17.18 -17.79
N SER A 212 -28.76 -17.26 -17.83
CA SER A 212 -28.04 -18.54 -17.77
C SER A 212 -28.24 -19.25 -16.45
N ALA A 213 -28.18 -18.53 -15.31
CA ALA A 213 -28.39 -19.11 -13.99
C ALA A 213 -29.85 -19.57 -13.77
N ALA A 214 -30.82 -18.93 -14.42
CA ALA A 214 -32.23 -19.33 -14.39
C ALA A 214 -32.55 -20.56 -15.28
N GLY A 215 -31.55 -21.16 -15.95
CA GLY A 215 -31.76 -22.31 -16.82
C GLY A 215 -32.61 -22.00 -18.06
N VAL A 216 -32.78 -20.72 -18.40
CA VAL A 216 -33.46 -20.30 -19.62
C VAL A 216 -32.51 -20.62 -20.77
N GLN A 217 -32.69 -21.79 -21.39
CA GLN A 217 -31.99 -22.11 -22.64
C GLN A 217 -32.27 -21.00 -23.64
N VAL A 218 -31.21 -20.27 -24.01
CA VAL A 218 -31.22 -19.40 -25.18
C VAL A 218 -31.70 -20.25 -26.36
N SER A 219 -32.65 -19.72 -27.12
CA SER A 219 -33.22 -20.33 -28.32
C SER A 219 -32.16 -21.09 -29.13
N PRO A 220 -32.52 -22.21 -29.80
CA PRO A 220 -31.59 -23.02 -30.58
C PRO A 220 -30.70 -22.12 -31.43
N PRO A 221 -29.37 -22.38 -31.46
CA PRO A 221 -28.43 -21.50 -32.14
C PRO A 221 -28.96 -21.26 -33.56
N PRO A 222 -29.02 -20.00 -34.02
CA PRO A 222 -29.43 -19.71 -35.38
C PRO A 222 -28.61 -20.58 -36.34
N PRO A 223 -29.21 -21.04 -37.46
CA PRO A 223 -28.52 -21.89 -38.42
C PRO A 223 -27.15 -21.26 -38.75
N ALA A 224 -26.10 -22.08 -38.63
CA ALA A 224 -24.73 -21.61 -38.78
C ALA A 224 -24.57 -20.89 -40.12
N ASP A 225 -24.11 -19.64 -40.06
CA ASP A 225 -23.90 -18.80 -41.23
C ASP A 225 -23.01 -19.54 -42.25
N PRO A 226 -23.33 -19.54 -43.55
CA PRO A 226 -22.54 -20.23 -44.58
C PRO A 226 -21.06 -19.85 -44.53
N CYS A 227 -20.72 -18.62 -44.10
CA CYS A 227 -19.33 -18.18 -43.98
C CYS A 227 -18.56 -18.84 -42.83
N ILE A 228 -19.23 -19.35 -41.81
CA ILE A 228 -18.59 -20.13 -40.74
C ILE A 228 -18.16 -21.50 -41.28
N GLN A 229 -18.98 -22.12 -42.14
CA GLN A 229 -18.67 -23.43 -42.74
C GLN A 229 -17.64 -23.30 -43.87
N GLU A 230 -17.81 -22.29 -44.74
CA GLU A 230 -17.03 -22.10 -45.96
C GLU A 230 -16.35 -20.72 -46.05
N ALA A 231 -15.51 -20.40 -45.07
CA ALA A 231 -14.78 -19.12 -44.98
C ALA A 231 -13.81 -18.78 -46.16
N ARG A 232 -13.69 -19.64 -47.17
CA ARG A 232 -12.87 -19.42 -48.38
C ARG A 232 -13.65 -18.79 -49.53
N GLN A 233 -14.98 -18.74 -49.45
CA GLN A 233 -15.78 -18.11 -50.50
C GLN A 233 -15.55 -16.59 -50.49
N GLU A 234 -15.32 -15.99 -51.66
CA GLU A 234 -15.08 -14.53 -51.79
C GLU A 234 -16.23 -13.69 -51.20
N SER A 235 -17.45 -14.22 -51.18
CA SER A 235 -18.62 -13.62 -50.52
C SER A 235 -18.42 -13.38 -49.02
N CYS A 236 -17.56 -14.16 -48.36
CA CYS A 236 -17.29 -14.07 -46.93
C CYS A 236 -16.22 -13.04 -46.57
N LYS A 237 -15.64 -12.34 -47.56
CA LYS A 237 -14.60 -11.35 -47.30
C LYS A 237 -15.03 -10.23 -46.37
N ALA A 238 -16.28 -9.78 -46.52
CA ALA A 238 -16.90 -8.75 -45.69
C ALA A 238 -17.67 -9.31 -44.48
N TYR A 239 -17.64 -10.63 -44.27
CA TYR A 239 -18.33 -11.24 -43.14
C TYR A 239 -17.71 -10.76 -41.82
N THR A 240 -18.56 -10.40 -40.87
CA THR A 240 -18.16 -10.03 -39.51
C THR A 240 -18.86 -10.96 -38.54
N TYR A 241 -18.08 -11.68 -37.74
CA TYR A 241 -18.59 -12.56 -36.71
C TYR A 241 -19.33 -11.74 -35.64
N PRO A 242 -20.62 -12.05 -35.35
CA PRO A 242 -21.40 -11.24 -34.43
C PRO A 242 -20.77 -11.14 -33.04
N LYS A 243 -20.71 -9.92 -32.49
CA LYS A 243 -20.14 -9.66 -31.15
C LYS A 243 -20.80 -10.52 -30.06
N SER A 244 -22.11 -10.71 -30.12
CA SER A 244 -22.86 -11.56 -29.18
C SER A 244 -22.46 -13.03 -29.26
N SER A 245 -22.19 -13.54 -30.46
CA SER A 245 -21.69 -14.90 -30.67
C SER A 245 -20.26 -15.05 -30.13
N ALA A 246 -19.39 -14.06 -30.38
CA ALA A 246 -18.04 -14.04 -29.82
C ALA A 246 -18.04 -14.06 -28.28
N LEU A 247 -18.89 -13.23 -27.65
CA LEU A 247 -19.04 -13.22 -26.19
C LEU A 247 -19.56 -14.56 -25.65
N ALA A 248 -20.55 -15.17 -26.32
CA ALA A 248 -21.05 -16.49 -25.91
C ALA A 248 -19.98 -17.58 -26.01
N ASP A 249 -19.11 -17.52 -27.02
CA ASP A 249 -17.99 -18.45 -27.17
C ASP A 249 -16.88 -18.19 -26.14
N ILE A 250 -16.58 -16.93 -25.83
CA ILE A 250 -15.69 -16.54 -24.71
C ILE A 250 -16.23 -17.06 -23.37
N ASP A 251 -17.51 -16.85 -23.09
CA ASP A 251 -18.14 -17.28 -21.82
C ASP A 251 -18.08 -18.81 -21.66
N ARG A 252 -18.23 -19.58 -22.75
CA ARG A 252 -18.05 -21.04 -22.75
C ARG A 252 -16.59 -21.44 -22.46
N LEU A 253 -15.64 -20.76 -23.07
CA LEU A 253 -14.21 -21.03 -22.90
C LEU A 253 -13.77 -20.71 -21.46
N CYS A 254 -14.01 -19.50 -21.00
CA CYS A 254 -13.64 -19.05 -19.66
C CYS A 254 -14.45 -19.72 -18.56
N GLY A 255 -15.68 -20.17 -18.83
CA GLY A 255 -16.43 -21.03 -17.91
C GLY A 255 -15.85 -22.43 -17.76
N SER A 256 -15.14 -22.93 -18.78
CA SER A 256 -14.50 -24.25 -18.75
C SER A 256 -13.07 -24.19 -18.18
N MET A 257 -12.33 -23.11 -18.44
CA MET A 257 -10.97 -22.88 -17.96
C MET A 257 -10.78 -21.40 -17.61
N PRO A 258 -11.13 -20.98 -16.38
CA PRO A 258 -11.09 -19.58 -15.97
C PRO A 258 -9.66 -19.01 -15.90
N ASP A 259 -8.66 -19.87 -15.72
CA ASP A 259 -7.27 -19.46 -15.45
C ASP A 259 -6.45 -19.20 -16.73
N MET A 260 -7.09 -19.16 -17.91
CA MET A 260 -6.38 -18.86 -19.15
C MET A 260 -5.92 -17.39 -19.19
N PRO A 261 -4.72 -17.07 -19.71
CA PRO A 261 -4.28 -15.69 -19.91
C PRO A 261 -5.27 -14.84 -20.70
N GLY A 262 -5.90 -15.39 -21.75
CA GLY A 262 -6.95 -14.68 -22.48
C GLY A 262 -8.21 -14.38 -21.66
N CYS A 263 -8.54 -15.18 -20.65
CA CYS A 263 -9.65 -14.93 -19.74
C CYS A 263 -9.30 -13.83 -18.73
N ALA A 264 -8.04 -13.77 -18.26
CA ALA A 264 -7.55 -12.64 -17.48
C ALA A 264 -7.65 -11.33 -18.28
N ILE A 265 -7.30 -11.35 -19.58
CA ILE A 265 -7.46 -10.20 -20.49
C ILE A 265 -8.93 -9.80 -20.64
N ALA A 266 -9.83 -10.77 -20.86
CA ALA A 266 -11.27 -10.49 -20.95
C ALA A 266 -11.82 -9.86 -19.66
N ARG A 267 -11.46 -10.39 -18.48
CA ARG A 267 -11.86 -9.82 -17.18
C ARG A 267 -11.33 -8.40 -16.98
N ALA A 268 -10.09 -8.12 -17.37
CA ALA A 268 -9.52 -6.78 -17.27
C ALA A 268 -10.28 -5.78 -18.13
N CYS A 269 -10.61 -6.16 -19.38
CA CYS A 269 -11.45 -5.36 -20.28
C CYS A 269 -12.85 -5.08 -19.71
N GLU A 270 -13.42 -6.03 -18.96
CA GLU A 270 -14.74 -5.90 -18.33
C GLU A 270 -14.74 -5.02 -17.08
N SER A 271 -13.61 -4.93 -16.38
CA SER A 271 -13.49 -4.19 -15.11
C SER A 271 -13.70 -2.67 -15.27
N GLY A 272 -13.70 -2.16 -16.51
CA GLY A 272 -13.80 -0.73 -16.80
C GLY A 272 -12.54 0.06 -16.40
N GLN A 273 -11.52 -0.62 -15.88
CA GLN A 273 -10.21 -0.04 -15.68
C GLN A 273 -9.55 0.02 -17.07
N HIS A 274 -9.39 1.23 -17.62
CA HIS A 274 -8.77 1.50 -18.93
C HIS A 274 -7.25 1.17 -18.97
N ARG A 275 -6.87 0.04 -18.38
CA ARG A 275 -5.51 -0.48 -18.31
C ARG A 275 -5.22 -1.52 -19.41
N VAL A 276 -6.24 -1.85 -20.21
CA VAL A 276 -6.12 -2.58 -21.48
C VAL A 276 -6.72 -1.72 -22.58
N ALA A 277 -6.00 -1.54 -23.68
CA ALA A 277 -6.46 -0.71 -24.80
C ALA A 277 -7.70 -1.31 -25.47
N ASP A 278 -8.62 -0.45 -25.90
CA ASP A 278 -9.91 -0.84 -26.51
C ASP A 278 -9.76 -1.80 -27.69
N LYS A 279 -8.67 -1.70 -28.45
CA LYS A 279 -8.37 -2.60 -29.58
C LYS A 279 -8.22 -4.07 -29.16
N TYR A 280 -7.72 -4.32 -27.94
CA TYR A 280 -7.58 -5.68 -27.38
C TYR A 280 -8.84 -6.15 -26.65
N CYS A 281 -9.73 -5.22 -26.30
CA CYS A 281 -11.01 -5.50 -25.68
C CYS A 281 -12.15 -5.79 -26.68
N LEU A 282 -11.85 -5.84 -27.97
CA LEU A 282 -12.81 -6.29 -28.98
C LEU A 282 -13.14 -7.78 -28.75
N PRO A 283 -14.42 -8.19 -28.67
CA PRO A 283 -14.79 -9.59 -28.40
C PRO A 283 -14.15 -10.60 -29.35
N PHE A 284 -13.96 -10.23 -30.62
CA PHE A 284 -13.32 -11.12 -31.57
C PHE A 284 -11.81 -11.29 -31.34
N VAL A 285 -11.11 -10.24 -30.90
CA VAL A 285 -9.68 -10.28 -30.52
C VAL A 285 -9.48 -11.13 -29.27
N LEU A 286 -10.37 -10.99 -28.28
CA LEU A 286 -10.36 -11.83 -27.07
C LEU A 286 -10.59 -13.31 -27.42
N LEU A 287 -11.59 -13.60 -28.26
CA LEU A 287 -11.85 -14.95 -28.75
C LEU A 287 -10.66 -15.51 -29.54
N ALA A 288 -10.06 -14.70 -30.41
CA ALA A 288 -8.87 -15.08 -31.16
C ALA A 288 -7.70 -15.43 -30.24
N THR A 289 -7.50 -14.65 -29.17
CA THR A 289 -6.44 -14.88 -28.18
C THR A 289 -6.65 -16.19 -27.42
N LEU A 290 -7.87 -16.45 -26.96
CA LEU A 290 -8.23 -17.71 -26.29
C LEU A 290 -8.07 -18.93 -27.21
N CYS A 291 -8.52 -18.82 -28.46
CA CYS A 291 -8.46 -19.91 -29.42
C CYS A 291 -7.09 -20.11 -30.04
N HIS A 292 -6.20 -19.11 -29.96
CA HIS A 292 -4.79 -19.26 -30.28
C HIS A 292 -4.07 -20.11 -29.23
N ASP A 293 -4.39 -19.92 -27.95
CA ASP A 293 -3.87 -20.73 -26.83
C ASP A 293 -4.34 -22.19 -26.92
N MET A 294 -5.65 -22.41 -27.00
CA MET A 294 -6.23 -23.76 -27.04
C MET A 294 -7.27 -23.94 -28.16
N PRO A 295 -6.83 -24.19 -29.41
CA PRO A 295 -7.72 -24.27 -30.58
C PRO A 295 -8.65 -25.50 -30.61
N GLY A 296 -8.53 -26.41 -29.63
CA GLY A 296 -9.36 -27.62 -29.52
C GLY A 296 -10.50 -27.52 -28.49
N MET A 297 -10.62 -26.39 -27.79
CA MET A 297 -11.61 -26.22 -26.72
C MET A 297 -13.00 -25.91 -27.27
N ARG A 298 -14.03 -26.28 -26.49
CA ARG A 298 -15.42 -25.90 -26.76
C ARG A 298 -15.57 -24.39 -26.68
N GLY A 299 -16.14 -23.79 -27.72
CA GLY A 299 -16.21 -22.34 -27.95
C GLY A 299 -15.25 -21.87 -29.06
N CYS A 300 -14.25 -22.67 -29.45
CA CYS A 300 -13.33 -22.31 -30.53
C CYS A 300 -13.72 -22.88 -31.90
N GLU A 301 -14.80 -23.66 -32.01
CA GLU A 301 -15.19 -24.33 -33.24
C GLU A 301 -15.51 -23.33 -34.35
N ASN A 302 -16.27 -22.28 -34.03
CA ASN A 302 -16.65 -21.24 -34.99
C ASN A 302 -15.44 -20.41 -35.42
N TYR A 303 -14.63 -19.95 -34.46
CA TYR A 303 -13.42 -19.18 -34.74
C TYR A 303 -12.45 -19.98 -35.63
N LYS A 304 -12.22 -21.25 -35.32
CA LYS A 304 -11.33 -22.13 -36.10
C LYS A 304 -11.85 -22.38 -37.50
N ALA A 305 -13.15 -22.56 -37.66
CA ALA A 305 -13.76 -22.75 -38.97
C ALA A 305 -13.68 -21.46 -39.83
N LEU A 306 -13.89 -20.31 -39.19
CA LEU A 306 -13.86 -18.99 -39.79
C LEU A 306 -12.44 -18.51 -40.14
N CYS A 307 -11.48 -18.67 -39.24
CA CYS A 307 -10.10 -18.15 -39.36
C CYS A 307 -9.08 -19.24 -39.71
N LYS A 308 -9.50 -20.29 -40.43
CA LYS A 308 -8.59 -21.31 -40.97
C LYS A 308 -7.62 -20.72 -41.99
N GLN A 309 -6.49 -21.40 -42.22
CA GLN A 309 -5.53 -21.00 -43.25
C GLN A 309 -6.20 -20.91 -44.64
N GLY A 310 -6.05 -19.74 -45.26
CA GLY A 310 -6.68 -19.38 -46.53
C GLY A 310 -8.12 -18.85 -46.41
N SER A 311 -8.61 -18.55 -45.21
CA SER A 311 -9.83 -17.77 -45.02
C SER A 311 -9.71 -16.40 -45.69
N VAL A 312 -10.78 -15.95 -46.33
CA VAL A 312 -10.85 -14.61 -46.93
C VAL A 312 -11.50 -13.58 -46.00
N VAL A 313 -11.99 -14.01 -44.84
CA VAL A 313 -12.71 -13.16 -43.88
C VAL A 313 -11.77 -12.09 -43.33
N GLN A 314 -12.02 -10.82 -43.67
CA GLN A 314 -11.11 -9.72 -43.34
C GLN A 314 -10.94 -9.53 -41.83
N GLN A 315 -11.97 -9.83 -41.03
CA GLN A 315 -11.92 -9.73 -39.58
C GLN A 315 -10.83 -10.63 -38.97
N CYS A 316 -10.60 -11.83 -39.52
CA CYS A 316 -9.53 -12.73 -39.05
C CYS A 316 -8.11 -12.16 -39.25
N ILE A 317 -7.95 -11.22 -40.18
CA ILE A 317 -6.66 -10.58 -40.50
C ILE A 317 -6.47 -9.33 -39.64
N VAL A 318 -7.51 -8.52 -39.51
CA VAL A 318 -7.46 -7.22 -38.81
C VAL A 318 -7.56 -7.38 -37.30
N GLU A 319 -8.43 -8.29 -36.83
CA GLU A 319 -8.72 -8.53 -35.42
C GLU A 319 -8.10 -9.87 -34.97
N GLY A 320 -6.77 -9.96 -35.12
CA GLY A 320 -5.98 -11.13 -34.69
C GLY A 320 -5.85 -11.27 -33.17
N PRO A 321 -5.23 -12.36 -32.68
CA PRO A 321 -4.95 -12.53 -31.24
C PRO A 321 -4.00 -11.44 -30.71
N VAL A 322 -4.04 -11.20 -29.40
CA VAL A 322 -3.10 -10.28 -28.74
C VAL A 322 -1.67 -10.77 -29.00
N PRO A 323 -0.77 -9.93 -29.56
CA PRO A 323 0.57 -10.35 -29.96
C PRO A 323 1.36 -10.95 -28.81
N HIS A 324 1.96 -12.12 -29.02
CA HIS A 324 2.81 -12.83 -28.05
C HIS A 324 2.16 -13.11 -26.69
N ALA A 325 0.83 -13.01 -26.54
CA ALA A 325 0.18 -13.41 -25.29
C ALA A 325 0.58 -14.85 -24.92
N PRO A 326 1.09 -15.08 -23.70
CA PRO A 326 1.56 -16.40 -23.32
C PRO A 326 0.38 -17.38 -23.32
N THR A 327 0.60 -18.58 -23.82
CA THR A 327 -0.35 -19.69 -23.65
C THR A 327 -0.50 -20.02 -22.16
N TRP A 328 -1.62 -20.61 -21.75
CA TRP A 328 -1.81 -21.08 -20.37
C TRP A 328 -0.67 -21.98 -19.91
N SER A 329 -0.21 -22.88 -20.79
CA SER A 329 0.90 -23.80 -20.48
C SER A 329 2.24 -23.07 -20.30
N GLN A 330 2.52 -22.04 -21.11
CA GLN A 330 3.73 -21.22 -20.98
C GLN A 330 3.69 -20.37 -19.72
N ALA A 331 2.58 -19.67 -19.45
CA ALA A 331 2.43 -18.83 -18.27
C ALA A 331 2.57 -19.67 -16.99
N ARG A 332 1.85 -20.79 -16.90
CA ARG A 332 1.89 -21.70 -15.75
C ARG A 332 3.29 -22.30 -15.53
N LYS A 333 3.97 -22.72 -16.60
CA LYS A 333 5.35 -23.23 -16.52
C LYS A 333 6.33 -22.16 -16.07
N ALA A 334 6.19 -20.93 -16.57
CA ALA A 334 7.05 -19.81 -16.19
C ALA A 334 6.86 -19.44 -14.71
N VAL A 335 5.61 -19.38 -14.23
CA VAL A 335 5.31 -19.13 -12.81
C VAL A 335 5.92 -20.22 -11.93
N PHE A 336 5.62 -21.51 -12.19
CA PHE A 336 6.14 -22.57 -11.35
C PHE A 336 7.66 -22.71 -11.41
N GLY A 337 8.27 -22.55 -12.58
CA GLY A 337 9.73 -22.53 -12.69
C GLY A 337 10.35 -21.40 -11.85
N ALA A 338 9.78 -20.21 -11.88
CA ALA A 338 10.25 -19.09 -11.06
C ALA A 338 10.05 -19.33 -9.56
N CYS A 339 8.90 -19.89 -9.17
CA CYS A 339 8.56 -20.15 -7.77
C CYS A 339 9.34 -21.31 -7.15
N ASP A 340 9.74 -22.32 -7.95
CA ASP A 340 10.59 -23.42 -7.50
C ASP A 340 12.02 -22.95 -7.22
N ASP A 341 12.51 -21.97 -7.98
CA ASP A 341 13.84 -21.38 -7.79
C ASP A 341 13.88 -20.48 -6.54
N HIS A 342 12.90 -19.56 -6.39
CA HIS A 342 12.84 -18.62 -5.28
C HIS A 342 11.38 -18.27 -4.89
N PRO A 343 11.03 -18.22 -3.59
CA PRO A 343 9.71 -17.75 -3.17
C PRO A 343 9.58 -16.23 -3.35
N MET A 344 8.65 -15.82 -4.23
CA MET A 344 8.36 -14.42 -4.59
C MET A 344 6.93 -14.03 -4.24
N GLY A 345 6.62 -12.73 -4.27
CA GLY A 345 5.27 -12.23 -3.96
C GLY A 345 4.20 -12.85 -4.86
N GLY A 346 4.46 -12.90 -6.18
CA GLY A 346 3.55 -13.49 -7.16
C GLY A 346 3.32 -15.00 -7.00
N CYS A 347 4.19 -15.70 -6.26
CA CYS A 347 4.03 -17.12 -5.94
C CYS A 347 2.99 -17.38 -4.85
N ALA A 348 2.64 -16.39 -4.02
CA ALA A 348 1.72 -16.57 -2.90
C ALA A 348 0.29 -16.94 -3.35
N ASN A 349 -0.09 -16.55 -4.57
CA ASN A 349 -1.39 -16.87 -5.16
C ASN A 349 -1.44 -18.25 -5.83
N CYS A 350 -0.29 -18.94 -5.91
CA CYS A 350 -0.17 -20.21 -6.60
C CYS A 350 0.29 -21.32 -5.64
N THR A 351 -0.33 -22.48 -5.76
CA THR A 351 0.07 -23.72 -5.11
C THR A 351 0.93 -24.54 -6.08
N SER A 352 1.58 -25.60 -5.61
CA SER A 352 2.42 -26.46 -6.46
C SER A 352 1.72 -27.00 -7.72
N ASN A 353 0.38 -27.09 -7.70
CA ASN A 353 -0.39 -27.63 -8.81
C ASN A 353 -1.48 -26.69 -9.34
N ASN A 354 -1.80 -25.57 -8.70
CA ASN A 354 -2.89 -24.69 -9.13
C ASN A 354 -2.49 -23.22 -9.03
N CYS A 355 -2.80 -22.45 -10.07
CA CYS A 355 -2.45 -21.04 -10.18
C CYS A 355 -3.63 -20.34 -10.88
N PRO A 356 -4.57 -19.74 -10.12
CA PRO A 356 -5.84 -19.22 -10.67
C PRO A 356 -5.70 -18.07 -11.67
N ASP A 357 -4.60 -17.32 -11.61
CA ASP A 357 -4.28 -16.29 -12.59
C ASP A 357 -2.79 -16.33 -12.91
N PRO A 358 -2.35 -17.25 -13.79
CA PRO A 358 -0.94 -17.41 -14.09
C PRO A 358 -0.37 -16.20 -14.83
N LEU A 359 -1.19 -15.40 -15.51
CA LEU A 359 -0.72 -14.17 -16.17
C LEU A 359 -0.43 -13.08 -15.14
N ALA A 360 -1.33 -12.86 -14.17
CA ALA A 360 -1.10 -11.90 -13.09
C ALA A 360 0.08 -12.31 -12.20
N SER A 361 0.15 -13.58 -11.79
CA SER A 361 1.29 -14.10 -11.01
C SER A 361 2.61 -13.99 -11.77
N LEU A 362 2.61 -14.24 -13.09
CA LEU A 362 3.80 -14.07 -13.92
C LEU A 362 4.21 -12.59 -14.00
N ALA A 363 3.26 -11.69 -14.16
CA ALA A 363 3.52 -10.25 -14.17
C ALA A 363 4.17 -9.80 -12.85
N ASP A 364 3.60 -10.21 -11.71
CA ASP A 364 4.14 -9.87 -10.38
C ASP A 364 5.58 -10.38 -10.21
N ILE A 365 5.85 -11.64 -10.59
CA ILE A 365 7.19 -12.24 -10.55
C ILE A 365 8.17 -11.48 -11.43
N CYS A 366 7.76 -11.15 -12.66
CA CYS A 366 8.64 -10.50 -13.62
C CYS A 366 8.91 -9.04 -13.30
N HIS A 367 7.97 -8.32 -12.69
CA HIS A 367 8.24 -6.99 -12.14
C HIS A 367 9.17 -7.03 -10.94
N GLU A 368 9.08 -8.06 -10.10
CA GLU A 368 9.99 -8.24 -8.96
C GLU A 368 11.42 -8.55 -9.42
N MET A 369 11.55 -9.44 -10.42
CA MET A 369 12.81 -9.91 -10.99
C MET A 369 12.79 -9.96 -12.54
N PRO A 370 13.02 -8.83 -13.22
CA PRO A 370 12.84 -8.72 -14.68
C PRO A 370 13.81 -9.56 -15.52
N GLU A 371 14.98 -9.89 -14.97
CA GLU A 371 16.05 -10.60 -15.68
C GLU A 371 15.95 -12.14 -15.55
N MET A 372 14.86 -12.68 -15.00
CA MET A 372 14.66 -14.12 -14.96
C MET A 372 14.42 -14.69 -16.35
N ALA A 373 14.99 -15.87 -16.63
CA ALA A 373 14.75 -16.57 -17.89
C ALA A 373 13.25 -16.89 -18.12
N ALA A 374 12.50 -17.11 -17.04
CA ALA A 374 11.05 -17.32 -17.08
C ALA A 374 10.27 -16.09 -17.62
N CYS A 375 10.85 -14.89 -17.50
CA CYS A 375 10.20 -13.62 -17.87
C CYS A 375 10.40 -13.21 -19.32
N ASN A 376 11.25 -13.91 -20.08
CA ASN A 376 11.49 -13.59 -21.50
C ASN A 376 10.19 -13.59 -22.33
N GLY A 377 9.32 -14.58 -22.11
CA GLY A 377 8.03 -14.66 -22.80
C GLY A 377 7.05 -13.56 -22.39
N PHE A 378 7.07 -13.18 -21.10
CA PHE A 378 6.25 -12.11 -20.57
C PHE A 378 6.67 -10.74 -21.13
N TRP A 379 7.96 -10.46 -21.19
CA TRP A 379 8.45 -9.20 -21.77
C TRP A 379 8.23 -9.12 -23.28
N ALA A 380 8.34 -10.25 -24.00
CA ALA A 380 7.98 -10.30 -25.42
C ALA A 380 6.48 -10.00 -25.65
N PHE A 381 5.61 -10.46 -24.76
CA PHE A 381 4.20 -10.08 -24.72
C PHE A 381 4.04 -8.57 -24.51
N CYS A 382 4.68 -7.99 -23.48
CA CYS A 382 4.59 -6.57 -23.18
C CYS A 382 5.12 -5.68 -24.31
N GLU A 383 6.24 -6.05 -24.92
CA GLU A 383 6.83 -5.30 -26.03
C GLU A 383 5.94 -5.34 -27.28
N ALA A 384 5.41 -6.52 -27.63
CA ALA A 384 4.63 -6.70 -28.85
C ALA A 384 3.19 -6.16 -28.74
N ALA A 385 2.57 -6.28 -27.56
CA ALA A 385 1.26 -5.69 -27.31
C ALA A 385 1.34 -4.17 -27.14
N GLY A 386 2.49 -3.66 -26.70
CA GLY A 386 2.68 -2.27 -26.29
C GLY A 386 2.42 -2.12 -24.79
N PRO A 387 3.41 -1.69 -23.99
CA PRO A 387 3.30 -1.73 -22.52
C PRO A 387 2.17 -0.86 -21.95
N GLN A 388 1.79 0.21 -22.67
CA GLN A 388 0.65 1.06 -22.31
C GLN A 388 -0.70 0.43 -22.66
N ASP A 389 -0.74 -0.41 -23.68
CA ASP A 389 -1.97 -1.04 -24.17
C ASP A 389 -2.36 -2.26 -23.32
N VAL A 390 -1.44 -2.77 -22.50
CA VAL A 390 -1.64 -3.86 -21.52
C VAL A 390 -1.04 -3.47 -20.17
N ALA A 391 -1.23 -2.20 -19.79
CA ALA A 391 -0.68 -1.59 -18.57
C ALA A 391 -1.10 -2.33 -17.28
N GLU A 392 -2.20 -3.09 -17.30
CA GLU A 392 -2.60 -3.92 -16.15
C GLU A 392 -1.52 -4.91 -15.72
N TRP A 393 -0.82 -5.52 -16.69
CA TRP A 393 0.30 -6.42 -16.41
C TRP A 393 1.65 -5.80 -16.70
N CYS A 394 1.77 -4.97 -17.74
CA CYS A 394 3.05 -4.47 -18.22
C CYS A 394 3.39 -3.07 -17.70
N GLY A 395 2.45 -2.40 -17.04
CA GLY A 395 2.67 -1.09 -16.46
C GLY A 395 3.63 -1.19 -15.27
N GLU A 396 4.65 -0.34 -15.27
CA GLU A 396 5.43 -0.04 -14.08
C GLU A 396 4.54 0.78 -13.13
N ASP A 397 3.62 0.11 -12.43
CA ASP A 397 2.93 0.74 -11.29
C ASP A 397 3.98 0.90 -10.18
N ASP A 398 4.66 2.05 -10.19
CA ASP A 398 5.70 2.50 -9.25
C ASP A 398 5.33 2.36 -7.75
N SER A 399 4.04 2.15 -7.48
CA SER A 399 3.45 1.98 -6.14
C SER A 399 3.22 0.52 -5.76
N LYS A 400 3.08 -0.40 -6.73
CA LYS A 400 2.65 -1.79 -6.47
C LYS A 400 3.82 -2.71 -6.12
N TYR A 401 5.05 -2.31 -6.45
CA TYR A 401 6.24 -3.19 -6.37
C TYR A 401 7.32 -2.71 -5.41
N LEU A 402 6.99 -1.91 -4.40
CA LEU A 402 7.93 -1.72 -3.29
C LEU A 402 8.01 -3.05 -2.53
N PRO A 403 9.15 -3.77 -2.58
CA PRO A 403 9.26 -5.06 -1.90
C PRO A 403 8.87 -4.87 -0.43
N SER A 404 8.05 -5.77 0.10
CA SER A 404 7.62 -5.67 1.49
C SER A 404 8.85 -5.67 2.38
N MET A 405 9.11 -4.58 3.10
CA MET A 405 10.25 -4.49 4.00
C MET A 405 10.19 -5.63 5.02
N LEU A 406 11.17 -6.52 4.97
CA LEU A 406 11.29 -7.63 5.90
C LEU A 406 11.73 -7.05 7.26
N MET A 407 10.92 -7.25 8.30
CA MET A 407 11.18 -6.71 9.65
C MET A 407 12.18 -7.56 10.45
N TYR A 408 13.06 -8.32 9.79
CA TYR A 408 14.07 -9.17 10.42
C TYR A 408 15.36 -9.14 9.61
N PHE A 409 16.49 -9.41 10.28
CA PHE A 409 17.79 -9.38 9.63
C PHE A 409 17.90 -10.40 8.49
N HIS A 410 18.25 -9.93 7.29
CA HIS A 410 18.39 -10.78 6.10
C HIS A 410 19.64 -10.45 5.28
N GLN A 411 19.96 -11.36 4.37
CA GLN A 411 21.16 -11.30 3.51
C GLN A 411 20.80 -11.27 2.03
N ARG A 412 19.75 -10.55 1.65
CA ARG A 412 19.39 -10.31 0.25
C ARG A 412 20.30 -9.25 -0.37
N THR A 413 20.60 -9.37 -1.67
CA THR A 413 21.42 -8.36 -2.37
C THR A 413 20.60 -7.22 -2.96
N GLN A 414 19.28 -7.40 -3.10
CA GLN A 414 18.38 -6.47 -3.78
C GLN A 414 17.49 -5.72 -2.78
N GLU A 415 18.04 -4.70 -2.12
CA GLU A 415 17.28 -3.83 -1.23
C GLU A 415 17.27 -2.39 -1.77
N LEU A 416 16.22 -1.66 -1.44
CA LEU A 416 16.09 -0.25 -1.82
C LEU A 416 16.85 0.63 -0.82
N LEU A 417 17.83 1.40 -1.27
CA LEU A 417 18.70 2.23 -0.43
C LEU A 417 18.36 3.71 -0.59
N LEU A 418 17.65 4.30 0.38
CA LEU A 418 17.22 5.72 0.46
C LEU A 418 16.28 6.19 -0.68
N TRP A 419 16.58 5.87 -1.94
CA TRP A 419 15.87 6.26 -3.15
C TRP A 419 15.54 5.05 -4.01
N LYS A 420 14.53 5.18 -4.88
CA LYS A 420 14.07 4.07 -5.74
C LYS A 420 15.13 3.62 -6.74
N GLU A 421 15.93 4.56 -7.21
CA GLU A 421 16.97 4.36 -8.22
C GLU A 421 18.20 3.65 -7.64
N TRP A 422 18.45 3.79 -6.33
CA TRP A 422 19.58 3.16 -5.67
C TRP A 422 19.19 1.76 -5.16
N ARG A 423 19.03 0.84 -6.11
CA ARG A 423 18.77 -0.58 -5.85
C ARG A 423 19.88 -1.43 -6.49
N PRO A 424 20.82 -2.02 -5.72
CA PRO A 424 21.79 -2.94 -6.28
C PRO A 424 21.10 -4.20 -6.82
N ARG A 425 21.22 -4.43 -8.12
CA ARG A 425 20.72 -5.63 -8.83
C ARG A 425 21.78 -6.71 -8.93
N THR A 426 23.05 -6.32 -8.98
CA THR A 426 24.21 -7.22 -9.12
C THR A 426 25.06 -7.26 -7.85
N GLN A 427 25.87 -8.32 -7.69
CA GLN A 427 26.81 -8.44 -6.57
C GLN A 427 27.84 -7.29 -6.54
N GLY A 428 28.30 -6.83 -7.72
CA GLY A 428 29.21 -5.69 -7.82
C GLY A 428 28.56 -4.39 -7.36
N GLN A 429 27.30 -4.15 -7.70
CA GLN A 429 26.54 -3.00 -7.21
C GLN A 429 26.31 -3.09 -5.70
N TYR A 430 26.05 -4.28 -5.16
CA TYR A 430 25.92 -4.49 -3.72
C TYR A 430 27.21 -4.12 -2.98
N LEU A 431 28.36 -4.60 -3.44
CA LEU A 431 29.67 -4.26 -2.87
C LEU A 431 29.96 -2.75 -2.96
N ALA A 432 29.64 -2.13 -4.10
CA ALA A 432 29.79 -0.68 -4.28
C ALA A 432 28.92 0.09 -3.27
N SER A 433 27.67 -0.32 -3.06
CA SER A 433 26.80 0.28 -2.05
C SER A 433 27.37 0.13 -0.64
N VAL A 434 27.90 -1.04 -0.27
CA VAL A 434 28.58 -1.26 1.02
C VAL A 434 29.73 -0.26 1.22
N LEU A 435 30.59 -0.06 0.21
CA LEU A 435 31.71 0.89 0.28
C LEU A 435 31.23 2.34 0.44
N ILE A 436 30.17 2.74 -0.29
CA ILE A 436 29.60 4.07 -0.18
C ILE A 436 29.01 4.30 1.22
N ILE A 437 28.33 3.31 1.81
CA ILE A 437 27.77 3.38 3.16
C ILE A 437 28.89 3.55 4.21
N ILE A 438 29.98 2.79 4.09
CA ILE A 438 31.17 2.95 4.95
C ILE A 438 31.70 4.37 4.84
N LEU A 439 31.88 4.88 3.61
CA LEU A 439 32.35 6.24 3.36
C LEU A 439 31.40 7.28 3.98
N MET A 440 30.10 7.07 3.89
CA MET A 440 29.09 7.95 4.48
C MET A 440 29.22 8.03 6.01
N GLY A 441 29.43 6.90 6.69
CA GLY A 441 29.70 6.86 8.14
C GLY A 441 31.02 7.57 8.53
N VAL A 442 32.07 7.40 7.72
CA VAL A 442 33.36 8.10 7.91
C VAL A 442 33.19 9.61 7.78
N VAL A 443 32.49 10.07 6.74
CA VAL A 443 32.22 11.49 6.48
C VAL A 443 31.35 12.09 7.59
N ALA A 444 30.30 11.39 8.02
CA ALA A 444 29.44 11.83 9.13
C ALA A 444 30.25 12.05 10.41
N THR A 445 31.16 11.12 10.74
CA THR A 445 32.04 11.23 11.90
C THR A 445 33.03 12.39 11.74
N GLY A 446 33.65 12.54 10.57
CA GLY A 446 34.57 13.64 10.26
C GLY A 446 33.91 15.02 10.38
N LEU A 447 32.67 15.17 9.92
CA LEU A 447 31.88 16.40 10.06
C LEU A 447 31.63 16.75 11.53
N LYS A 448 31.31 15.76 12.37
CA LYS A 448 31.13 15.96 13.82
C LYS A 448 32.44 16.40 14.47
N THR A 449 33.56 15.76 14.14
CA THR A 449 34.88 16.15 14.64
C THR A 449 35.28 17.56 14.19
N ALA A 450 35.09 17.88 12.90
CA ALA A 450 35.41 19.20 12.35
C ALA A 450 34.58 20.30 13.03
N LYS A 451 33.29 20.06 13.26
CA LYS A 451 32.43 20.95 14.04
C LYS A 451 32.99 21.17 15.45
N GLY A 452 33.42 20.12 16.14
CA GLY A 452 34.07 20.22 17.46
C GLY A 452 35.34 21.07 17.42
N ALA A 453 36.22 20.82 16.46
CA ALA A 453 37.47 21.56 16.28
C ALA A 453 37.23 23.06 15.98
N LEU A 454 36.28 23.38 15.11
CA LEU A 454 35.91 24.78 14.80
C LEU A 454 35.36 25.51 16.02
N VAL A 455 34.51 24.86 16.82
CA VAL A 455 34.00 25.44 18.07
C VAL A 455 35.14 25.72 19.06
N LEU A 456 36.08 24.78 19.22
CA LEU A 456 37.27 24.98 20.05
C LEU A 456 38.13 26.15 19.54
N GLN A 457 38.30 26.26 18.22
CA GLN A 457 39.06 27.33 17.59
C GLN A 457 38.41 28.71 17.82
N TRP A 458 37.11 28.84 17.58
CA TRP A 458 36.39 30.09 17.79
C TRP A 458 36.39 30.50 19.27
N ASN A 459 36.23 29.55 20.19
CA ASN A 459 36.35 29.81 21.62
C ASN A 459 37.76 30.31 22.00
N HIS A 460 38.81 29.73 21.41
CA HIS A 460 40.18 30.19 21.63
C HIS A 460 40.40 31.61 21.09
N GLN A 461 39.90 31.92 19.90
CA GLN A 461 39.98 33.27 19.33
C GLN A 461 39.26 34.32 20.19
N ARG A 462 38.12 33.96 20.79
CA ARG A 462 37.41 34.82 21.74
C ARG A 462 38.21 35.06 23.00
N ALA A 463 38.84 34.02 23.56
CA ALA A 463 39.69 34.15 24.74
C ALA A 463 40.89 35.07 24.51
N LEU A 464 41.55 34.96 23.34
CA LEU A 464 42.71 35.81 23.02
C LEU A 464 42.36 37.29 22.82
N LYS A 465 41.15 37.59 22.36
CA LYS A 465 40.78 38.97 22.06
C LYS A 465 40.61 39.84 23.31
N SER A 466 40.41 39.25 24.51
CA SER A 466 40.32 39.92 25.82
C SER A 466 39.65 41.30 25.79
N GLU A 467 38.70 41.51 24.88
CA GLU A 467 37.87 42.70 24.87
C GLU A 467 36.98 42.51 26.10
N GLU A 468 37.02 43.45 27.05
CA GLU A 468 36.05 43.52 28.13
C GLU A 468 34.66 43.35 27.53
N LEU A 469 34.13 42.13 27.66
CA LEU A 469 32.88 41.72 27.05
C LEU A 469 31.78 42.46 27.78
N ARG A 470 31.47 43.68 27.35
CA ARG A 470 30.17 44.28 27.64
C ARG A 470 29.14 43.35 27.01
N VAL A 471 28.44 42.60 27.86
CA VAL A 471 27.30 41.78 27.46
C VAL A 471 26.16 42.74 27.10
N VAL A 472 26.19 43.28 25.88
CA VAL A 472 25.23 44.31 25.44
C VAL A 472 23.85 43.70 25.18
N SER A 473 23.77 42.42 24.79
CA SER A 473 22.51 41.68 24.79
C SER A 473 22.75 40.17 24.62
N VAL A 474 21.93 39.35 25.29
CA VAL A 474 21.92 37.88 25.12
C VAL A 474 21.24 37.45 23.81
N TRP A 475 20.44 38.33 23.20
CA TRP A 475 19.49 37.98 22.14
C TRP A 475 19.93 38.36 20.73
N MET A 476 20.89 39.27 20.54
CA MET A 476 21.34 39.67 19.19
C MET A 476 22.78 39.25 18.93
N PRO A 477 23.05 38.44 17.88
CA PRO A 477 24.41 38.10 17.49
C PRO A 477 25.12 39.35 16.94
N ARG A 478 26.39 39.52 17.33
CA ARG A 478 27.26 40.55 16.74
C ARG A 478 27.54 40.17 15.28
N ASN A 479 27.72 41.15 14.37
CA ASN A 479 27.90 40.87 12.93
C ASN A 479 29.04 39.89 12.62
N ASP A 480 30.09 39.91 13.46
CA ASP A 480 31.24 39.02 13.46
C ASP A 480 30.95 37.59 13.96
N GLN A 481 29.82 37.37 14.65
CA GLN A 481 29.35 36.04 15.08
C GLN A 481 28.39 35.39 14.06
N ILE A 482 27.83 36.15 13.12
CA ILE A 482 26.85 35.63 12.16
C ILE A 482 27.48 34.54 11.29
N THR A 483 28.70 34.75 10.80
CA THR A 483 29.40 33.76 9.95
C THR A 483 29.69 32.46 10.70
N GLU A 484 30.07 32.56 11.99
CA GLU A 484 30.26 31.42 12.87
C GLU A 484 28.96 30.64 13.09
N ILE A 485 27.87 31.35 13.39
CA ILE A 485 26.56 30.73 13.61
C ILE A 485 26.07 30.03 12.35
N VAL A 486 26.23 30.66 11.17
CA VAL A 486 25.86 30.09 9.87
C VAL A 486 26.70 28.86 9.55
N ALA A 487 28.02 28.90 9.76
CA ALA A 487 28.88 27.74 9.53
C ALA A 487 28.53 26.57 10.47
N LYS A 488 28.29 26.86 11.75
CA LYS A 488 27.90 25.85 12.75
C LYS A 488 26.54 25.24 12.44
N SER A 489 25.56 26.04 12.02
CA SER A 489 24.23 25.56 11.66
C SER A 489 24.28 24.71 10.39
N ALA A 490 25.02 25.13 9.36
CA ALA A 490 25.20 24.38 8.13
C ALA A 490 25.85 23.01 8.38
N LEU A 491 26.95 22.97 9.13
CA LEU A 491 27.62 21.70 9.49
C LEU A 491 26.71 20.79 10.31
N THR A 492 25.90 21.36 11.21
CA THR A 492 24.94 20.60 12.01
C THR A 492 23.82 20.03 11.12
N GLY A 493 23.30 20.81 10.17
CA GLY A 493 22.29 20.35 9.22
C GLY A 493 22.79 19.19 8.35
N VAL A 494 23.99 19.31 7.76
CA VAL A 494 24.58 18.24 6.95
C VAL A 494 24.86 16.99 7.78
N SER A 495 25.42 17.13 8.98
CA SER A 495 25.67 16.00 9.88
C SER A 495 24.38 15.25 10.23
N LEU A 496 23.32 15.99 10.58
CA LEU A 496 22.03 15.41 10.94
C LEU A 496 21.42 14.64 9.77
N THR A 497 21.49 15.18 8.55
CA THR A 497 21.00 14.50 7.35
C THR A 497 21.73 13.18 7.10
N LEU A 498 23.06 13.16 7.24
CA LEU A 498 23.84 11.92 7.06
C LEU A 498 23.55 10.88 8.15
N ASP A 499 23.34 11.31 9.39
CA ASP A 499 22.95 10.42 10.48
C ASP A 499 21.57 9.79 10.21
N TYR A 500 20.59 10.57 9.74
CA TYR A 500 19.28 10.03 9.35
C TYR A 500 19.39 9.09 8.15
N PHE A 501 20.25 9.38 7.16
CA PHE A 501 20.48 8.45 6.06
C PHE A 501 21.10 7.13 6.53
N ASN A 502 22.11 7.16 7.39
CA ASN A 502 22.68 5.96 7.99
C ASN A 502 21.66 5.18 8.82
N MET A 503 20.79 5.87 9.58
CA MET A 503 19.70 5.26 10.32
C MET A 503 18.71 4.57 9.39
N LEU A 504 18.24 5.24 8.33
CA LEU A 504 17.33 4.66 7.33
C LEU A 504 17.93 3.41 6.66
N ILE A 505 19.23 3.44 6.36
CA ILE A 505 19.95 2.29 5.81
C ILE A 505 20.01 1.14 6.82
N ALA A 506 20.28 1.43 8.10
CA ALA A 506 20.27 0.40 9.15
C ALA A 506 18.87 -0.23 9.33
N MET A 507 17.80 0.55 9.14
CA MET A 507 16.41 0.07 9.18
C MET A 507 16.00 -0.80 8.00
N THR A 508 16.86 -0.99 6.98
CA THR A 508 16.62 -1.98 5.92
C THR A 508 16.79 -3.42 6.40
N PHE A 509 17.29 -3.64 7.63
CA PHE A 509 17.60 -4.96 8.20
C PHE A 509 18.53 -5.85 7.33
N ASN A 510 19.22 -5.27 6.34
CA ASN A 510 20.25 -5.98 5.61
C ASN A 510 21.52 -6.10 6.45
N VAL A 511 21.95 -7.32 6.77
CA VAL A 511 23.11 -7.56 7.65
C VAL A 511 24.37 -6.88 7.11
N GLY A 512 24.61 -6.93 5.80
CA GLY A 512 25.82 -6.33 5.23
C GLY A 512 25.80 -4.80 5.24
N PHE A 513 24.65 -4.18 4.98
CA PHE A 513 24.53 -2.71 5.08
C PHE A 513 24.57 -2.23 6.53
N PHE A 514 23.95 -2.96 7.45
CA PHE A 514 24.04 -2.66 8.88
C PHE A 514 25.49 -2.69 9.38
N CYS A 515 26.23 -3.77 9.06
CA CYS A 515 27.65 -3.87 9.38
C CYS A 515 28.49 -2.76 8.70
N ALA A 516 28.13 -2.37 7.47
CA ALA A 516 28.79 -1.28 6.75
C ALA A 516 28.63 0.08 7.47
N VAL A 517 27.44 0.38 7.99
CA VAL A 517 27.19 1.60 8.79
C VAL A 517 28.09 1.60 10.04
N ILE A 518 28.10 0.49 10.80
CA ILE A 518 28.93 0.36 12.00
C ILE A 518 30.42 0.51 11.68
N ALA A 519 30.89 -0.20 10.64
CA ALA A 519 32.27 -0.13 10.20
C ALA A 519 32.67 1.29 9.78
N GLY A 520 31.77 2.03 9.12
CA GLY A 520 31.97 3.44 8.76
C GLY A 520 32.17 4.34 9.97
N TYR A 521 31.34 4.21 11.01
CA TYR A 521 31.51 4.98 12.26
C TYR A 521 32.79 4.61 13.01
N ILE A 522 33.14 3.32 13.10
CA ILE A 522 34.40 2.88 13.72
C ILE A 522 35.61 3.46 12.97
N ALA A 523 35.63 3.31 11.65
CA ALA A 523 36.70 3.84 10.80
C ALA A 523 36.80 5.37 10.91
N GLY A 524 35.66 6.07 10.94
CA GLY A 524 35.62 7.52 11.13
C GLY A 524 36.24 7.95 12.46
N THR A 525 35.90 7.26 13.55
CA THR A 525 36.44 7.56 14.88
C THR A 525 37.94 7.29 14.95
N LEU A 526 38.43 6.21 14.33
CA LEU A 526 39.87 5.93 14.27
C LEU A 526 40.64 7.00 13.46
N LEU A 527 40.07 7.43 12.33
CA LEU A 527 40.69 8.41 11.44
C LEU A 527 40.67 9.84 12.01
N PHE A 528 39.63 10.23 12.74
CA PHE A 528 39.47 11.62 13.19
C PHE A 528 39.58 11.80 14.70
N GLY A 529 39.56 10.74 15.51
CA GLY A 529 39.66 10.82 16.97
C GLY A 529 40.95 11.50 17.43
N HIS A 530 42.09 11.06 16.87
CA HIS A 530 43.40 11.64 17.20
C HIS A 530 43.53 13.12 16.78
N VAL A 531 42.78 13.56 15.77
CA VAL A 531 42.84 14.96 15.31
C VAL A 531 42.29 15.89 16.38
N LEU A 532 41.18 15.50 17.03
CA LEU A 532 40.56 16.32 18.07
C LEU A 532 41.42 16.39 19.34
N GLU A 533 41.97 15.26 19.77
CA GLU A 533 42.87 15.16 20.93
C GLU A 533 44.12 16.03 20.73
N ASN A 534 44.79 15.88 19.58
CA ASN A 534 45.97 16.67 19.25
C ASN A 534 45.65 18.16 19.15
N TYR A 535 44.50 18.52 18.57
CA TYR A 535 44.09 19.92 18.46
C TYR A 535 43.81 20.55 19.83
N ALA A 536 43.14 19.82 20.72
CA ALA A 536 42.90 20.26 22.09
C ALA A 536 44.22 20.45 22.86
N ALA A 537 45.16 19.50 22.73
CA ALA A 537 46.47 19.59 23.36
C ALA A 537 47.28 20.82 22.88
N ILE A 538 47.30 21.08 21.57
CA ILE A 538 47.99 22.25 20.99
C ILE A 538 47.37 23.56 21.50
N LEU A 539 46.05 23.64 21.56
CA LEU A 539 45.37 24.83 22.08
C LEU A 539 45.66 25.04 23.56
N HIS A 540 45.71 23.97 24.35
CA HIS A 540 46.05 24.04 25.76
C HIS A 540 47.49 24.52 25.99
N GLN A 541 48.45 23.99 25.21
CA GLN A 541 49.84 24.44 25.26
C GLN A 541 49.96 25.93 24.91
N ARG A 542 49.28 26.39 23.85
CA ARG A 542 49.27 27.82 23.48
C ARG A 542 48.68 28.71 24.57
N ARG A 543 47.65 28.26 25.29
CA ARG A 543 47.09 29.02 26.43
C ARG A 543 48.12 29.17 27.55
N ARG A 544 48.82 28.09 27.90
CA ARG A 544 49.90 28.12 28.90
C ARG A 544 51.02 29.07 28.51
N ASP A 545 51.44 29.04 27.24
CA ASP A 545 52.50 29.93 26.75
C ASP A 545 52.11 31.41 26.84
N VAL A 546 50.87 31.75 26.44
CA VAL A 546 50.35 33.13 26.54
C VAL A 546 50.25 33.58 28.00
N ALA A 547 49.75 32.73 28.90
CA ALA A 547 49.67 33.03 30.33
C ALA A 547 51.07 33.27 30.92
N ALA A 548 52.03 32.40 30.61
CA ALA A 548 53.43 32.54 31.05
C ALA A 548 54.07 33.83 30.52
N HIS A 549 53.80 34.22 29.27
CA HIS A 549 54.28 35.48 28.70
C HIS A 549 53.67 36.71 29.39
N LEU A 550 52.38 36.69 29.71
CA LEU A 550 51.73 37.77 30.45
C LEU A 550 52.27 37.88 31.88
N LYS A 551 52.50 36.75 32.58
CA LYS A 551 53.14 36.74 33.91
C LYS A 551 54.54 37.38 33.85
N ARG A 552 55.37 37.03 32.85
CA ARG A 552 56.69 37.65 32.66
C ARG A 552 56.63 39.15 32.37
N ARG A 553 55.65 39.62 31.57
CA ARG A 553 55.49 41.06 31.31
C ARG A 553 55.10 41.83 32.56
N ARG A 554 54.17 41.32 33.36
CA ARG A 554 53.79 41.95 34.64
C ARG A 554 54.96 42.03 35.62
N LEU A 555 55.76 40.97 35.72
CA LEU A 555 56.96 40.96 36.56
C LEU A 555 58.04 41.93 36.05
N GLY A 556 58.21 42.04 34.73
CA GLY A 556 59.14 43.00 34.11
C GLY A 556 58.75 44.46 34.35
N GLU A 557 57.46 44.80 34.23
CA GLU A 557 56.96 46.15 34.51
C GLU A 557 57.04 46.52 35.99
N ALA A 558 56.78 45.57 36.90
CA ALA A 558 56.94 45.79 38.34
C ALA A 558 58.40 46.05 38.74
N GLY A 559 59.38 45.45 38.05
CA GLY A 559 60.81 45.63 38.33
C GLY A 559 61.39 46.98 37.89
N VAL A 560 60.84 47.62 36.85
CA VAL A 560 61.40 48.87 36.29
C VAL A 560 61.03 50.11 37.13
N ILE A 561 59.99 50.04 37.97
CA ILE A 561 59.54 51.19 38.78
C ILE A 561 60.40 51.40 40.04
N SER A 562 61.26 50.45 40.43
CA SER A 562 62.10 50.57 41.64
C SER A 562 63.48 51.21 41.43
N GLY A 563 63.81 51.70 40.23
CA GLY A 563 65.20 52.01 39.83
C GLY A 563 65.55 53.45 39.46
N GLY A 564 64.73 54.47 39.74
CA GLY A 564 65.04 55.83 39.29
C GLY A 564 64.28 56.97 39.95
N SER A 565 64.75 57.44 41.09
CA SER A 565 65.06 58.87 41.32
C SER A 565 65.71 59.03 42.70
N GLY A 566 67.02 58.82 42.73
CA GLY A 566 67.87 59.46 43.74
C GLY A 566 68.00 60.94 43.38
N SER A 567 67.08 61.75 43.88
CA SER A 567 67.30 63.19 44.09
C SER A 567 67.37 63.42 45.60
N ALA A 568 68.53 63.92 46.02
CA ALA A 568 68.90 64.15 47.41
C ALA A 568 67.93 65.08 48.14
N VAL A 569 67.39 64.60 49.26
CA VAL A 569 66.88 65.46 50.34
C VAL A 569 67.65 65.08 51.59
N SER A 570 68.66 65.89 51.90
CA SER A 570 69.29 65.95 53.21
C SER A 570 68.29 66.54 54.20
N LEU A 571 67.90 65.78 55.22
CA LEU A 571 67.38 66.34 56.48
C LEU A 571 67.76 65.43 57.65
N LEU A 572 68.76 65.92 58.37
CA LEU A 572 69.13 65.74 59.77
C LEU A 572 68.37 64.68 60.60
N ALA A 573 69.17 63.72 61.05
CA ALA A 573 69.23 63.18 62.41
C ALA A 573 68.08 63.54 63.38
N ASN A 574 67.35 62.52 63.84
CA ASN A 574 67.32 62.20 65.27
C ASN A 574 66.91 60.74 65.48
N GLY A 575 67.59 60.06 66.39
CA GLY A 575 67.45 58.62 66.61
C GLY A 575 66.20 58.23 67.40
N ASN A 576 65.67 57.05 67.13
CA ASN A 576 65.54 55.98 68.12
C ASN A 576 65.07 54.70 67.41
N GLY A 577 65.57 53.56 67.90
CA GLY A 577 65.36 52.26 67.27
C GLY A 577 63.90 51.78 67.28
N VAL A 578 63.65 50.74 66.48
CA VAL A 578 62.85 49.54 66.78
C VAL A 578 62.82 48.65 65.53
N ASN A 579 62.85 47.34 65.76
CA ASN A 579 62.79 46.21 64.83
C ASN A 579 61.81 46.36 63.65
N GLY A 580 62.16 45.76 62.50
CA GLY A 580 61.25 45.63 61.35
C GLY A 580 61.76 44.71 60.24
N GLY A 581 61.97 43.42 60.54
CA GLY A 581 62.11 42.38 59.52
C GLY A 581 60.74 41.86 59.12
N ALA A 582 60.13 42.39 58.05
CA ALA A 582 58.83 41.93 57.56
C ALA A 582 58.50 42.33 56.10
N ALA A 583 59.46 42.33 55.18
CA ALA A 583 59.19 42.71 53.77
C ALA A 583 59.52 41.64 52.71
N ALA A 584 60.11 40.50 53.08
CA ALA A 584 60.47 39.45 52.13
C ALA A 584 59.53 38.22 52.13
N LEU A 585 58.55 38.16 53.06
CA LEU A 585 57.65 37.00 53.22
C LEU A 585 56.26 37.17 52.57
N GLY A 586 55.92 38.36 52.06
CA GLY A 586 54.60 38.64 51.48
C GLY A 586 54.43 38.25 50.01
N VAL A 587 55.51 37.97 49.28
CA VAL A 587 55.44 37.63 47.84
C VAL A 587 55.34 36.11 47.63
N GLN A 588 55.90 35.29 48.52
CA GLN A 588 55.79 33.82 48.40
C GLN A 588 54.40 33.28 48.75
N MET A 589 53.63 33.96 49.61
CA MET A 589 52.29 33.48 49.98
C MET A 589 51.23 33.70 48.89
N ILE A 590 51.41 34.69 48.00
CA ILE A 590 50.46 34.97 46.92
C ILE A 590 50.63 33.99 45.75
N GLU A 591 51.85 33.51 45.47
CA GLU A 591 52.06 32.51 44.41
C GLU A 591 51.46 31.14 44.77
N GLN A 592 51.39 30.78 46.07
CA GLN A 592 50.90 29.48 46.50
C GLN A 592 49.36 29.40 46.55
N GLU A 593 48.67 30.51 46.85
CA GLU A 593 47.20 30.57 46.75
C GLU A 593 46.70 30.63 45.29
N GLU A 594 47.50 31.14 44.34
CA GLU A 594 47.13 31.19 42.92
C GLU A 594 47.29 29.82 42.24
N GLU A 595 48.33 29.03 42.60
CA GLU A 595 48.46 27.63 42.15
C GLU A 595 47.36 26.72 42.70
N ASP A 596 47.00 26.84 43.99
CA ASP A 596 45.90 26.07 44.60
C ASP A 596 44.52 26.46 44.03
N ALA A 597 44.35 27.71 43.58
CA ALA A 597 43.12 28.19 42.93
C ALA A 597 43.02 27.74 41.46
N GLU A 598 44.13 27.70 40.70
CA GLU A 598 44.15 27.11 39.37
C GLU A 598 43.94 25.59 39.41
N GLU A 599 44.48 24.88 40.40
CA GLU A 599 44.26 23.43 40.56
C GLU A 599 42.81 23.11 40.95
N LYS A 600 42.17 23.95 41.78
CA LYS A 600 40.72 23.86 42.06
C LYS A 600 39.85 24.23 40.87
N LEU A 601 40.26 25.18 40.02
CA LEU A 601 39.51 25.50 38.81
C LEU A 601 39.65 24.39 37.75
N LEU A 602 40.80 23.72 37.68
CA LEU A 602 40.98 22.53 36.84
C LEU A 602 40.13 21.35 37.33
N MET A 603 40.08 21.11 38.66
CA MET A 603 39.24 20.05 39.22
C MET A 603 37.73 20.30 39.10
N VAL A 604 37.26 21.55 38.95
CA VAL A 604 35.84 21.84 38.65
C VAL A 604 35.52 21.59 37.17
N VAL A 605 36.51 21.63 36.27
CA VAL A 605 36.34 21.25 34.85
C VAL A 605 36.47 19.73 34.65
N GLU A 606 37.21 19.03 35.51
CA GLU A 606 37.28 17.55 35.52
C GLU A 606 36.22 16.88 36.41
N GLY A 607 35.62 17.60 37.37
CA GLY A 607 34.85 17.00 38.47
C GLY A 607 33.33 16.93 38.31
N GLU A 608 32.69 17.74 37.47
CA GLU A 608 31.23 17.66 37.23
C GLU A 608 30.93 17.96 35.77
N GLY A 609 31.33 17.01 34.94
CA GLY A 609 31.07 17.06 33.52
C GLY A 609 32.02 16.15 32.81
N ASP A 610 31.76 14.84 32.91
CA ASP A 610 31.84 14.03 31.71
C ASP A 610 31.27 14.89 30.59
N CYS A 611 32.14 15.48 29.77
CA CYS A 611 31.78 16.10 28.52
C CYS A 611 31.34 14.95 27.65
N ASN A 612 30.12 14.49 27.92
CA ASN A 612 29.34 13.48 27.23
C ASN A 612 28.91 14.03 25.84
N CYS A 613 29.74 14.89 25.25
CA CYS A 613 29.59 15.42 23.91
C CYS A 613 29.90 14.37 22.83
N VAL A 614 30.32 13.16 23.22
CA VAL A 614 30.57 12.04 22.31
C VAL A 614 29.44 11.00 22.31
N HIS A 615 28.55 10.97 23.32
CA HIS A 615 27.55 9.90 23.46
C HIS A 615 26.07 10.33 23.61
N SER A 616 25.70 11.54 23.18
CA SER A 616 24.27 11.89 23.04
C SER A 616 23.98 12.52 21.69
N ALA A 617 23.79 11.64 20.70
CA ALA A 617 22.96 11.83 19.51
C ALA A 617 22.23 10.51 19.26
#